data_AF-A0A0F3IVU4-F1
#
_entry.id   AF-A0A0F3IVU4-F1
#
_cell.length_a   1.000
_cell.length_b   1.000
_cell.length_c   1.000
_cell.angle_alpha   90.00
_cell.angle_beta   90.00
_cell.angle_gamma   90.00
#
_symmetry.space_group_name_H-M   'P 1'
#
loop_
_entity.id
_entity.type
_entity.pdbx_description
1 polymer ?
#
loop_
_entity_poly.entity_id
_entity_poly.type
_entity_poly.pdbx_seq_one_letter_code
_entity_poly.pdbx_strand_id
1 'polypeptide(L)'
;MVNLTLSNRRRRFYLWLDPRLPTVRKQVSLFGRIETADGQDDPSSVVLTVAGAPAPTPSGVEQPAQRRIHRAEIVLENYRATHLAAYPARARAALVFDRLEDAWLYHDMHRDALSGHVLKLAETRGLFAVSLHDSLWTEILAGYDSEAVDTYVTRAYWAGETTVGRIPDGVIFNRLRRPERIPALEGLFYGTLRFPDQQLERHDLPRPAAVRARLAAWGGGDWNLVHEPGEESEAVALDASDASEDEEDDLFAHEAEEDPDDAAHRQVSEIPKAP
;
A
#
# COMPACT_ATOMS: atom_id res chain seq x y z
N MET A 1 -22.83 2.48 -2.50
CA MET A 1 -22.31 1.81 -3.71
C MET A 1 -21.52 0.60 -3.20
N VAL A 2 -21.70 -0.60 -3.75
CA VAL A 2 -20.88 -1.76 -3.33
C VAL A 2 -19.66 -1.78 -4.23
N ASN A 3 -18.48 -1.46 -3.69
CA ASN A 3 -17.21 -1.42 -4.43
C ASN A 3 -16.46 -2.75 -4.44
N LEU A 4 -16.92 -3.76 -3.71
CA LEU A 4 -16.46 -5.15 -3.79
C LEU A 4 -17.25 -5.94 -4.82
N THR A 5 -16.55 -6.60 -5.73
CA THR A 5 -17.10 -7.53 -6.71
C THR A 5 -16.55 -8.93 -6.48
N LEU A 6 -17.44 -9.89 -6.24
CA LEU A 6 -17.14 -11.32 -6.26
C LEU A 6 -17.70 -11.91 -7.55
N SER A 7 -16.86 -12.53 -8.38
CA SER A 7 -17.33 -13.08 -9.65
C SER A 7 -16.43 -14.19 -10.17
N ASN A 8 -16.96 -15.02 -11.06
CA ASN A 8 -16.20 -15.97 -11.88
C ASN A 8 -16.23 -15.60 -13.38
N ARG A 9 -16.83 -14.46 -13.72
CA ARG A 9 -16.89 -13.98 -15.11
C ARG A 9 -15.52 -13.49 -15.54
N ARG A 10 -15.08 -13.90 -16.72
CA ARG A 10 -13.83 -13.40 -17.30
C ARG A 10 -13.85 -11.87 -17.36
N ARG A 11 -12.83 -11.27 -16.79
CA ARG A 11 -12.60 -9.83 -16.77
C ARG A 11 -11.13 -9.57 -17.06
N ARG A 12 -10.85 -8.40 -17.62
CA ARG A 12 -9.48 -7.98 -17.92
C ARG A 12 -9.08 -6.85 -17.01
N PHE A 13 -7.81 -6.84 -16.65
CA PHE A 13 -7.21 -5.86 -15.77
C PHE A 13 -5.84 -5.45 -16.29
N TYR A 14 -5.45 -4.22 -15.99
CA TYR A 14 -4.12 -3.71 -16.25
C TYR A 14 -3.29 -3.74 -14.97
N LEU A 15 -2.01 -4.10 -15.07
CA LEU A 15 -1.10 -4.20 -13.94
C LEU A 15 0.25 -3.61 -14.30
N TRP A 16 0.84 -2.85 -13.38
CA TRP A 16 2.25 -2.48 -13.45
C TRP A 16 3.09 -3.57 -12.80
N LEU A 17 4.05 -4.10 -13.55
CA LEU A 17 4.89 -5.21 -13.12
C LEU A 17 6.36 -4.77 -13.15
N ASP A 18 7.12 -5.04 -12.10
CA ASP A 18 8.56 -4.82 -12.10
C ASP A 18 9.29 -6.04 -12.71
N PRO A 19 9.84 -5.93 -13.92
CA PRO A 19 10.54 -7.04 -14.58
C PRO A 19 11.87 -7.39 -13.89
N ARG A 20 12.38 -6.53 -13.00
CA ARG A 20 13.63 -6.78 -12.25
C ARG A 20 13.42 -7.80 -11.14
N LEU A 21 12.19 -7.93 -10.64
CA LEU A 21 11.86 -8.86 -9.55
C LEU A 21 11.85 -10.31 -10.07
N PRO A 22 12.67 -11.22 -9.51
CA PRO A 22 12.70 -12.63 -9.92
C PRO A 22 11.34 -13.33 -9.82
N THR A 23 10.55 -13.01 -8.79
CA THR A 23 9.21 -13.56 -8.59
C THR A 23 8.26 -13.19 -9.73
N VAL A 24 8.27 -11.91 -10.16
CA VAL A 24 7.47 -11.43 -11.29
C VAL A 24 7.87 -12.16 -12.58
N ARG A 25 9.17 -12.25 -12.86
CA ARG A 25 9.66 -12.99 -14.04
C ARG A 25 9.24 -14.45 -14.04
N LYS A 26 9.38 -15.14 -12.90
CA LYS A 26 8.97 -16.54 -12.77
C LYS A 26 7.46 -16.70 -12.99
N GLN A 27 6.64 -15.84 -12.41
CA GLN A 27 5.19 -15.97 -12.48
C GLN A 27 4.63 -15.60 -13.86
N VAL A 28 5.12 -14.51 -14.44
CA VAL A 28 4.61 -14.00 -15.71
C VAL A 28 5.28 -14.72 -16.88
N SER A 29 6.61 -14.74 -16.94
CA SER A 29 7.33 -15.26 -18.10
C SER A 29 7.44 -16.78 -18.15
N LEU A 30 7.47 -17.47 -16.99
CA LEU A 30 7.55 -18.94 -16.95
C LEU A 30 6.18 -19.59 -16.75
N PHE A 31 5.34 -19.04 -15.86
CA PHE A 31 4.03 -19.64 -15.58
C PHE A 31 2.85 -18.99 -16.33
N GLY A 32 3.03 -17.78 -16.87
CA GLY A 32 1.95 -17.03 -17.52
C GLY A 32 0.80 -16.66 -16.58
N ARG A 33 1.01 -16.66 -15.26
CA ARG A 33 -0.04 -16.39 -14.28
C ARG A 33 0.48 -15.87 -12.95
N ILE A 34 -0.35 -15.08 -12.29
CA ILE A 34 -0.19 -14.66 -10.90
C ILE A 34 -1.39 -15.15 -10.11
N GLU A 35 -1.14 -15.70 -8.93
CA GLU A 35 -2.14 -16.18 -7.99
C GLU A 35 -2.00 -15.40 -6.70
N THR A 36 -3.13 -14.88 -6.23
CA THR A 36 -3.23 -14.14 -4.97
C THR A 36 -4.25 -14.90 -4.12
N ALA A 37 -3.87 -15.21 -2.89
CA ALA A 37 -4.69 -15.98 -1.98
C ALA A 37 -5.16 -15.11 -0.82
N ASP A 38 -6.42 -15.32 -0.41
CA ASP A 38 -6.88 -14.95 0.90
C ASP A 38 -6.29 -15.97 1.87
N GLY A 39 -5.17 -15.60 2.51
CA GLY A 39 -4.31 -16.55 3.20
C GLY A 39 -5.03 -17.36 4.26
N GLN A 40 -5.01 -18.68 4.10
CA GLN A 40 -5.00 -19.60 5.23
C GLN A 40 -3.94 -20.71 5.10
N ASP A 41 -3.41 -20.99 3.90
CA ASP A 41 -2.30 -21.94 3.73
C ASP A 41 -1.22 -21.39 2.76
N ASP A 42 -0.05 -21.08 3.34
CA ASP A 42 1.27 -20.87 2.73
C ASP A 42 1.59 -19.52 2.00
N PRO A 43 2.67 -18.79 2.38
CA PRO A 43 2.96 -17.43 1.96
C PRO A 43 3.89 -17.43 0.74
N SER A 44 3.34 -17.76 -0.42
CA SER A 44 3.84 -17.13 -1.65
C SER A 44 2.94 -15.95 -2.00
N SER A 45 2.68 -15.09 -1.00
CA SER A 45 2.08 -13.79 -1.22
C SER A 45 2.98 -13.07 -2.20
N VAL A 46 2.51 -12.94 -3.43
CA VAL A 46 3.17 -12.09 -4.40
C VAL A 46 2.99 -10.70 -3.84
N VAL A 47 4.03 -10.22 -3.15
CA VAL A 47 4.30 -8.80 -3.08
C VAL A 47 4.62 -8.43 -4.53
N LEU A 48 3.57 -8.33 -5.36
CA LEU A 48 3.60 -7.47 -6.51
C LEU A 48 3.74 -6.11 -5.88
N THR A 49 4.99 -5.70 -5.68
CA THR A 49 5.34 -4.49 -4.96
C THR A 49 4.48 -3.39 -5.53
N VAL A 50 3.44 -3.06 -4.77
CA VAL A 50 2.69 -1.85 -4.94
C VAL A 50 3.75 -0.78 -4.96
N ALA A 51 3.78 0.05 -6.00
CA ALA A 51 4.40 1.34 -5.86
C ALA A 51 3.71 2.03 -4.67
N GLY A 52 4.37 2.02 -3.51
CA GLY A 52 3.80 2.41 -2.22
C GLY A 52 3.75 1.31 -1.13
N ALA A 53 4.02 0.04 -1.41
CA ALA A 53 4.29 -0.91 -0.32
C ALA A 53 5.75 -0.74 0.11
N PRO A 54 6.03 -0.52 1.40
CA PRO A 54 7.39 -0.28 1.84
C PRO A 54 8.24 -1.53 1.58
N ALA A 55 9.14 -1.46 0.59
CA ALA A 55 10.25 -2.38 0.53
C ALA A 55 11.14 -2.09 1.75
N PRO A 56 11.52 -3.09 2.58
CA PRO A 56 12.44 -2.85 3.66
C PRO A 56 13.77 -2.35 3.07
N THR A 57 14.13 -1.11 3.39
CA THR A 57 15.42 -0.56 3.02
C THR A 57 16.51 -1.34 3.75
N PRO A 58 17.56 -1.83 3.06
CA PRO A 58 18.62 -2.62 3.68
C PRO A 58 19.47 -1.85 4.72
N SER A 59 19.25 -0.55 4.87
CA SER A 59 20.07 0.36 5.69
C SER A 59 19.56 0.61 7.12
N GLY A 60 18.50 -0.04 7.59
CA GLY A 60 18.02 0.08 8.99
C GLY A 60 17.49 1.46 9.41
N VAL A 61 17.61 2.48 8.57
CA VAL A 61 17.07 3.82 8.76
C VAL A 61 15.81 3.97 7.90
N GLU A 62 14.64 3.85 8.52
CA GLU A 62 13.38 4.15 7.86
C GLU A 62 13.28 5.65 7.56
N GLN A 63 13.23 6.01 6.28
CA GLN A 63 13.03 7.38 5.85
C GLN A 63 11.64 7.90 6.31
N PRO A 64 11.50 9.18 6.67
CA PRO A 64 10.22 9.75 7.12
C PRO A 64 9.05 9.54 6.15
N ALA A 65 9.31 9.55 4.84
CA ALA A 65 8.31 9.26 3.82
C ALA A 65 7.81 7.80 3.90
N GLN A 66 8.69 6.85 4.19
CA GLN A 66 8.36 5.43 4.32
C GLN A 66 7.46 5.18 5.54
N ARG A 67 7.76 5.85 6.66
CA ARG A 67 6.94 5.76 7.89
C ARG A 67 5.51 6.22 7.65
N ARG A 68 5.34 7.33 6.92
CA ARG A 68 4.02 7.88 6.58
C ARG A 68 3.19 6.93 5.72
N ILE A 69 3.81 6.32 4.71
CA ILE A 69 3.17 5.30 3.88
C ILE A 69 2.81 4.06 4.71
N HIS A 70 3.73 3.59 5.56
CA HIS A 70 3.49 2.43 6.42
C HIS A 70 2.32 2.66 7.39
N ARG A 71 2.25 3.85 7.99
CA ARG A 71 1.13 4.28 8.84
C ARG A 71 -0.21 4.26 8.09
N ALA A 72 -0.25 4.78 6.86
CA ALA A 72 -1.45 4.74 6.03
C ALA A 72 -1.95 3.30 5.79
N GLU A 73 -1.05 2.36 5.50
CA GLU A 73 -1.39 0.94 5.33
C GLU A 73 -1.93 0.30 6.61
N ILE A 74 -1.33 0.59 7.77
CA ILE A 74 -1.82 0.11 9.08
C ILE A 74 -3.23 0.62 9.35
N VAL A 75 -3.46 1.91 9.14
CA VAL A 75 -4.76 2.55 9.39
C VAL A 75 -5.85 1.93 8.51
N LEU A 76 -5.57 1.70 7.23
CA LEU A 76 -6.50 1.04 6.31
C LEU A 76 -6.75 -0.42 6.66
N GLU A 77 -5.71 -1.17 7.01
CA GLU A 77 -5.83 -2.60 7.35
C GLU A 77 -6.59 -2.82 8.65
N ASN A 78 -6.35 -1.99 9.68
CA ASN A 78 -7.09 -2.09 10.95
C ASN A 78 -8.60 -1.93 10.71
N TYR A 79 -9.01 -0.90 9.96
CA TYR A 79 -10.42 -0.70 9.62
C TYR A 79 -10.98 -1.89 8.85
N ARG A 80 -10.26 -2.40 7.85
CA ARG A 80 -10.68 -3.54 7.03
C ARG A 80 -10.84 -4.81 7.88
N ALA A 81 -9.86 -5.14 8.71
CA ALA A 81 -9.88 -6.33 9.54
C ALA A 81 -11.05 -6.32 10.54
N THR A 82 -11.39 -5.14 11.10
CA THR A 82 -12.51 -5.00 12.04
C THR A 82 -13.88 -5.03 11.36
N HIS A 83 -14.03 -4.38 10.20
CA HIS A 83 -15.36 -4.13 9.62
C HIS A 83 -15.64 -4.84 8.30
N LEU A 84 -14.61 -5.24 7.57
CA LEU A 84 -14.67 -5.63 6.15
C LEU A 84 -13.77 -6.83 5.86
N ALA A 85 -13.81 -7.86 6.71
CA ALA A 85 -12.93 -9.02 6.60
C ALA A 85 -12.93 -9.71 5.22
N ALA A 86 -14.05 -9.65 4.50
CA ALA A 86 -14.20 -10.21 3.14
C ALA A 86 -13.52 -9.39 2.03
N TYR A 87 -13.07 -8.16 2.32
CA TYR A 87 -12.37 -7.33 1.34
C TYR A 87 -10.91 -7.79 1.22
N PRO A 88 -10.34 -7.78 0.00
CA PRO A 88 -8.91 -8.03 -0.18
C PRO A 88 -8.05 -7.07 0.65
N ALA A 89 -7.04 -7.62 1.34
CA ALA A 89 -6.10 -6.83 2.12
C ALA A 89 -5.06 -6.21 1.18
N ARG A 90 -4.84 -4.89 1.27
CA ARG A 90 -3.91 -4.15 0.41
C ARG A 90 -2.52 -4.78 0.37
N ALA A 91 -2.00 -5.18 1.53
CA ALA A 91 -0.68 -5.78 1.68
C ALA A 91 -0.49 -7.13 0.99
N ARG A 92 -1.59 -7.81 0.60
CA ARG A 92 -1.55 -9.16 0.00
C ARG A 92 -2.21 -9.22 -1.38
N ALA A 93 -3.01 -8.21 -1.71
CA ALA A 93 -3.74 -8.14 -2.96
C ALA A 93 -2.81 -7.75 -4.12
N ALA A 94 -3.15 -8.22 -5.32
CA ALA A 94 -2.57 -7.64 -6.52
C ALA A 94 -3.25 -6.30 -6.79
N LEU A 95 -2.45 -5.25 -7.02
CA LEU A 95 -2.97 -3.97 -7.47
C LEU A 95 -3.29 -4.05 -8.97
N VAL A 96 -4.56 -3.86 -9.30
CA VAL A 96 -5.08 -3.95 -10.67
C VAL A 96 -5.82 -2.67 -11.07
N PHE A 97 -5.92 -2.39 -12.35
CA PHE A 97 -6.71 -1.28 -12.88
C PHE A 97 -7.73 -1.82 -13.87
N ASP A 98 -8.99 -1.42 -13.73
CA ASP A 98 -10.06 -1.85 -14.65
C ASP A 98 -9.99 -1.12 -16.00
N ARG A 99 -9.44 0.10 -15.99
CA ARG A 99 -9.29 0.94 -17.18
C ARG A 99 -7.83 1.26 -17.43
N LEU A 100 -7.48 1.36 -18.71
CA LEU A 100 -6.14 1.71 -19.13
C LEU A 100 -5.78 3.13 -18.71
N GLU A 101 -6.77 4.04 -18.72
CA GLU A 101 -6.63 5.42 -18.29
C GLU A 101 -6.22 5.49 -16.81
N ASP A 102 -6.88 4.72 -15.94
CA ASP A 102 -6.62 4.71 -14.50
C ASP A 102 -5.20 4.19 -14.22
N ALA A 103 -4.75 3.16 -14.95
CA ALA A 103 -3.38 2.64 -14.83
C ALA A 103 -2.32 3.70 -15.17
N TRP A 104 -2.53 4.47 -16.25
CA TRP A 104 -1.58 5.51 -16.64
C TRP A 104 -1.64 6.75 -15.74
N LEU A 105 -2.82 7.12 -15.24
CA LEU A 105 -2.97 8.18 -14.24
C LEU A 105 -2.23 7.79 -12.96
N TYR A 106 -2.42 6.56 -12.47
CA TYR A 106 -1.70 6.03 -11.32
C TYR A 106 -0.18 6.08 -11.53
N HIS A 107 0.30 5.66 -12.70
CA HIS A 107 1.71 5.73 -13.06
C HIS A 107 2.27 7.14 -12.96
N ASP A 108 1.57 8.13 -13.48
CA ASP A 108 2.07 9.51 -13.47
C ASP A 108 2.05 10.12 -12.06
N MET A 109 1.17 9.68 -11.18
CA MET A 109 1.20 10.07 -9.75
C MET A 109 2.33 9.40 -8.97
N HIS A 110 2.75 8.20 -9.40
CA HIS A 110 3.74 7.37 -8.71
C HIS A 110 4.98 7.10 -9.56
N ARG A 111 5.40 8.08 -10.39
CA ARG A 111 6.44 7.90 -11.42
C ARG A 111 7.72 7.31 -10.86
N ASP A 112 8.19 7.82 -9.73
CA ASP A 112 9.47 7.38 -9.14
C ASP A 112 9.38 5.92 -8.68
N ALA A 113 8.26 5.56 -8.03
CA ALA A 113 8.02 4.21 -7.55
C ALA A 113 7.76 3.20 -8.68
N LEU A 114 7.16 3.66 -9.80
CA LEU A 114 6.90 2.83 -10.98
C LEU A 114 7.98 2.90 -12.05
N SER A 115 9.12 3.55 -11.76
CA SER A 115 10.24 3.62 -12.68
C SER A 115 10.74 2.21 -13.04
N GLY A 116 10.82 1.93 -14.34
CA GLY A 116 11.20 0.63 -14.89
C GLY A 116 10.11 -0.44 -14.90
N HIS A 117 8.90 -0.15 -14.40
CA HIS A 117 7.79 -1.10 -14.46
C HIS A 117 7.19 -1.15 -15.87
N VAL A 118 6.66 -2.32 -16.24
CA VAL A 118 5.96 -2.54 -17.50
C VAL A 118 4.47 -2.74 -17.27
N LEU A 119 3.65 -2.21 -18.17
CA LEU A 119 2.19 -2.29 -18.08
C LEU A 119 1.72 -3.52 -18.84
N LYS A 120 1.01 -4.42 -18.16
CA LYS A 120 0.51 -5.66 -18.71
C LYS A 120 -0.99 -5.81 -18.58
N LEU A 121 -1.59 -6.43 -19.59
CA LEU A 121 -2.98 -6.84 -19.60
C LEU A 121 -3.07 -8.28 -19.09
N ALA A 122 -3.87 -8.49 -18.05
CA ALA A 122 -4.18 -9.81 -17.54
C ALA A 122 -5.68 -10.13 -17.66
N GLU A 123 -6.01 -11.41 -17.74
CA GLU A 123 -7.38 -11.91 -17.74
C GLU A 123 -7.61 -12.79 -16.50
N THR A 124 -8.74 -12.61 -15.84
CA THR A 124 -9.13 -13.44 -14.69
C THR A 124 -9.36 -14.90 -15.09
N ARG A 125 -9.05 -15.82 -14.18
CA ARG A 125 -9.36 -17.24 -14.32
C ARG A 125 -9.97 -17.77 -13.03
N GLY A 126 -11.19 -18.27 -13.11
CA GLY A 126 -11.91 -18.81 -11.95
C GLY A 126 -12.57 -17.72 -11.11
N LEU A 127 -12.86 -18.05 -9.86
CA LEU A 127 -13.43 -17.13 -8.89
C LEU A 127 -12.40 -16.06 -8.51
N PHE A 128 -12.84 -14.82 -8.43
CA PHE A 128 -12.02 -13.72 -7.95
C PHE A 128 -12.85 -12.74 -7.10
N ALA A 129 -12.13 -11.98 -6.29
CA ALA A 129 -12.62 -10.84 -5.56
C ALA A 129 -11.84 -9.60 -5.99
N VAL A 130 -12.53 -8.49 -6.23
CA VAL A 130 -11.87 -7.19 -6.47
C VAL A 130 -12.62 -6.08 -5.77
N SER A 131 -11.92 -5.24 -5.02
CA SER A 131 -12.47 -4.00 -4.47
C SER A 131 -11.83 -2.79 -5.13
N LEU A 132 -12.64 -1.84 -5.60
CA LEU A 132 -12.16 -0.63 -6.28
C LEU A 132 -12.12 0.57 -5.32
N HIS A 133 -11.06 1.36 -5.42
CA HIS A 133 -10.77 2.48 -4.55
C HIS A 133 -10.09 3.61 -5.32
N ASP A 134 -10.27 4.84 -4.87
CA ASP A 134 -9.50 5.98 -5.37
C ASP A 134 -8.14 6.01 -4.67
N SER A 135 -7.05 5.91 -5.44
CA SER A 135 -5.70 5.83 -4.87
C SER A 135 -5.28 7.11 -4.14
N LEU A 136 -5.91 8.27 -4.44
CA LEU A 136 -5.57 9.53 -3.79
C LEU A 136 -5.87 9.53 -2.27
N TRP A 137 -6.80 8.69 -1.81
CA TRP A 137 -7.05 8.53 -0.37
C TRP A 137 -5.81 8.04 0.38
N THR A 138 -5.01 7.16 -0.23
CA THR A 138 -3.79 6.64 0.40
C THR A 138 -2.72 7.73 0.51
N GLU A 139 -2.62 8.61 -0.48
CA GLU A 139 -1.74 9.78 -0.43
C GLU A 139 -2.18 10.77 0.65
N ILE A 140 -3.48 10.98 0.85
CA ILE A 140 -3.99 11.85 1.91
C ILE A 140 -3.63 11.26 3.28
N LEU A 141 -3.85 9.96 3.51
CA LEU A 141 -3.48 9.30 4.77
C LEU A 141 -1.97 9.34 5.06
N ALA A 142 -1.15 9.27 4.02
CA ALA A 142 0.29 9.40 4.15
C ALA A 142 0.72 10.87 4.37
N GLY A 143 0.00 11.83 3.80
CA GLY A 143 0.33 13.25 3.89
C GLY A 143 -0.07 13.92 5.20
N TYR A 144 -1.09 13.40 5.88
CA TYR A 144 -1.74 14.05 7.01
C TYR A 144 -1.82 13.12 8.21
N ASP A 145 -1.34 13.59 9.35
CA ASP A 145 -1.42 12.88 10.62
C ASP A 145 -2.51 13.51 11.50
N SER A 146 -3.75 13.03 11.34
CA SER A 146 -4.91 13.52 12.08
C SER A 146 -5.96 12.43 12.18
N GLU A 147 -6.42 12.13 13.40
CA GLU A 147 -7.45 11.11 13.66
C GLU A 147 -8.78 11.40 12.93
N ALA A 148 -9.14 12.68 12.78
CA ALA A 148 -10.31 13.10 12.03
C ALA A 148 -10.16 12.78 10.52
N VAL A 149 -8.98 13.04 9.96
CA VAL A 149 -8.65 12.67 8.58
C VAL A 149 -8.64 11.15 8.44
N ASP A 150 -8.05 10.41 9.37
CA ASP A 150 -7.99 8.96 9.33
C ASP A 150 -9.37 8.32 9.30
N THR A 151 -10.23 8.75 10.22
CA THR A 151 -11.59 8.23 10.34
C THR A 151 -12.41 8.53 9.09
N TYR A 152 -12.28 9.73 8.53
CA TYR A 152 -12.97 10.10 7.30
C TYR A 152 -12.45 9.28 6.12
N VAL A 153 -11.13 9.28 5.91
CA VAL A 153 -10.51 8.70 4.72
C VAL A 153 -10.64 7.18 4.71
N THR A 154 -10.47 6.49 5.84
CA THR A 154 -10.68 5.04 5.94
C THR A 154 -12.10 4.65 5.51
N ARG A 155 -13.11 5.36 6.03
CA ARG A 155 -14.52 5.14 5.67
C ARG A 155 -14.75 5.41 4.18
N ALA A 156 -14.27 6.53 3.66
CA ALA A 156 -14.45 6.92 2.26
C ALA A 156 -13.75 5.94 1.31
N TYR A 157 -12.50 5.59 1.58
CA TYR A 157 -11.71 4.62 0.82
C TYR A 157 -12.43 3.28 0.74
N TRP A 158 -12.81 2.72 1.90
CA TRP A 158 -13.42 1.40 1.93
C TRP A 158 -14.85 1.37 1.39
N ALA A 159 -15.59 2.48 1.47
CA ALA A 159 -16.89 2.64 0.80
C ALA A 159 -16.77 2.81 -0.73
N GLY A 160 -15.55 2.94 -1.26
CA GLY A 160 -15.29 3.15 -2.69
C GLY A 160 -15.70 4.54 -3.18
N GLU A 161 -15.67 5.53 -2.29
CA GLU A 161 -15.91 6.91 -2.66
C GLU A 161 -14.71 7.48 -3.42
N THR A 162 -14.95 8.45 -4.29
CA THR A 162 -13.90 9.21 -4.97
C THR A 162 -13.65 10.52 -4.27
N THR A 163 -12.43 11.03 -4.37
CA THR A 163 -11.99 12.34 -3.86
C THR A 163 -12.65 13.54 -4.57
N VAL A 164 -13.29 13.33 -5.73
CA VAL A 164 -13.96 14.37 -6.51
C VAL A 164 -15.07 15.04 -5.69
N GLY A 165 -14.85 16.31 -5.34
CA GLY A 165 -15.80 17.11 -4.56
C GLY A 165 -15.97 16.66 -3.10
N ARG A 166 -15.08 15.79 -2.61
CA ARG A 166 -15.13 15.22 -1.26
C ARG A 166 -13.73 15.15 -0.68
N ILE A 167 -13.39 16.10 0.16
CA ILE A 167 -12.07 16.17 0.82
C ILE A 167 -12.31 16.60 2.27
N PRO A 168 -11.66 15.93 3.25
CA PRO A 168 -11.77 16.34 4.64
C PRO A 168 -11.29 17.78 4.84
N ASP A 169 -11.96 18.50 5.74
CA ASP A 169 -11.54 19.83 6.16
C ASP A 169 -10.10 19.79 6.69
N GLY A 170 -9.30 20.81 6.35
CA GLY A 170 -7.90 20.90 6.74
C GLY A 170 -6.91 20.20 5.80
N VAL A 171 -7.37 19.44 4.81
CA VAL A 171 -6.51 18.88 3.75
C VAL A 171 -6.28 19.93 2.66
N ILE A 172 -5.04 20.40 2.55
CA ILE A 172 -4.60 21.37 1.54
C ILE A 172 -3.67 20.71 0.54
N PHE A 173 -4.14 20.55 -0.68
CA PHE A 173 -3.26 20.10 -1.74
C PHE A 173 -2.41 21.25 -2.26
N ASN A 174 -1.11 21.02 -2.43
CA ASN A 174 -0.29 21.90 -3.25
C ASN A 174 -0.96 22.02 -4.64
N ARG A 175 -0.86 23.18 -5.31
CA ARG A 175 -1.51 23.47 -6.62
C ARG A 175 -1.33 22.35 -7.65
N LEU A 176 -0.24 21.59 -7.56
CA LEU A 176 0.10 20.47 -8.43
C LEU A 176 -0.62 19.14 -8.09
N ARG A 177 -1.20 18.98 -6.89
CA ARG A 177 -1.86 17.74 -6.40
C ARG A 177 -3.36 17.91 -6.10
N ARG A 178 -4.06 18.84 -6.74
CA ARG A 178 -5.48 19.09 -6.39
C ARG A 178 -6.37 17.84 -6.52
N PRO A 179 -7.37 17.68 -5.64
CA PRO A 179 -8.33 16.56 -5.61
C PRO A 179 -9.44 16.70 -6.66
N GLU A 180 -9.46 17.82 -7.39
CA GLU A 180 -10.18 18.00 -8.65
C GLU A 180 -9.59 17.12 -9.78
N ARG A 181 -8.49 16.39 -9.51
CA ARG A 181 -7.95 15.34 -10.36
C ARG A 181 -8.99 14.26 -10.62
N ILE A 182 -8.97 13.71 -11.84
CA ILE A 182 -9.71 12.49 -12.17
C ILE A 182 -9.17 11.38 -11.25
N PRO A 183 -10.03 10.70 -10.48
CA PRO A 183 -9.59 9.67 -9.54
C PRO A 183 -8.91 8.54 -10.33
N ALA A 184 -7.73 8.13 -9.91
CA ALA A 184 -7.11 6.94 -10.44
C ALA A 184 -7.65 5.74 -9.64
N LEU A 185 -8.59 5.02 -10.24
CA LEU A 185 -9.22 3.90 -9.56
C LEU A 185 -8.31 2.68 -9.56
N GLU A 186 -7.81 2.35 -8.38
CA GLU A 186 -7.06 1.13 -8.13
C GLU A 186 -7.98 0.02 -7.63
N GLY A 187 -7.65 -1.22 -7.98
CA GLY A 187 -8.35 -2.41 -7.56
C GLY A 187 -7.46 -3.30 -6.70
N LEU A 188 -7.97 -3.76 -5.57
CA LEU A 188 -7.33 -4.80 -4.77
C LEU A 188 -7.90 -6.14 -5.20
N PHE A 189 -7.08 -6.99 -5.79
CA PHE A 189 -7.52 -8.25 -6.40
C PHE A 189 -7.02 -9.48 -5.63
N TYR A 190 -7.94 -10.43 -5.40
CA TYR A 190 -7.68 -11.82 -5.02
C TYR A 190 -8.20 -12.79 -6.09
N GLY A 191 -7.41 -13.82 -6.38
CA GLY A 191 -7.72 -14.86 -7.37
C GLY A 191 -6.56 -15.12 -8.33
N THR A 192 -6.88 -15.65 -9.51
CA THR A 192 -5.88 -15.96 -10.55
C THR A 192 -5.98 -15.01 -11.73
N LEU A 193 -4.84 -14.44 -12.12
CA LEU A 193 -4.65 -13.64 -13.33
C LEU A 193 -3.77 -14.41 -14.31
N ARG A 194 -4.15 -14.44 -15.59
CA ARG A 194 -3.32 -14.98 -16.68
C ARG A 194 -2.87 -13.87 -17.62
N PHE A 195 -1.63 -13.99 -18.08
CA PHE A 195 -1.01 -13.04 -18.99
C PHE A 195 -0.94 -13.64 -20.40
N PRO A 196 -1.73 -13.12 -21.36
CA PRO A 196 -1.67 -13.56 -22.75
C PRO A 196 -0.30 -13.28 -23.38
N ASP A 197 0.27 -12.11 -23.10
CA ASP A 197 1.67 -11.79 -23.41
C ASP A 197 2.53 -11.97 -22.15
N GLN A 198 3.49 -12.87 -22.23
CA GLN A 198 4.41 -13.24 -21.14
C GLN A 198 5.75 -12.51 -21.24
N GLN A 199 5.98 -11.74 -22.30
CA GLN A 199 7.18 -10.91 -22.47
C GLN A 199 7.14 -9.76 -21.47
N LEU A 200 8.25 -9.43 -20.82
CA LEU A 200 8.32 -8.37 -19.81
C LEU A 200 9.19 -7.18 -20.23
N GLU A 201 9.52 -7.08 -21.52
CA GLU A 201 10.45 -6.09 -22.07
C GLU A 201 9.76 -4.78 -22.49
N ARG A 202 8.43 -4.82 -22.69
CA ARG A 202 7.64 -3.71 -23.21
C ARG A 202 6.25 -3.66 -22.59
N HIS A 203 5.63 -2.48 -22.57
CA HIS A 203 4.21 -2.33 -22.26
C HIS A 203 3.37 -3.04 -23.33
N ASP A 204 2.27 -3.68 -22.93
CA ASP A 204 1.32 -4.28 -23.88
C ASP A 204 0.57 -3.21 -24.67
N LEU A 205 0.33 -2.06 -24.04
CA LEU A 205 -0.48 -0.99 -24.60
C LEU A 205 0.21 0.35 -24.41
N PRO A 206 0.21 1.21 -25.45
CA PRO A 206 0.76 2.55 -25.33
C PRO A 206 -0.16 3.41 -24.45
N ARG A 207 0.39 4.51 -23.94
CA ARG A 207 -0.39 5.55 -23.28
C ARG A 207 -1.52 6.04 -24.20
N PRO A 208 -2.79 6.05 -23.76
CA PRO A 208 -3.89 6.54 -24.59
C PRO A 208 -3.71 8.01 -25.00
N ALA A 209 -4.14 8.36 -26.21
CA ALA A 209 -4.12 9.75 -26.68
C ALA A 209 -4.96 10.66 -25.78
N ALA A 210 -6.09 10.17 -25.26
CA ALA A 210 -6.93 10.90 -24.32
C ALA A 210 -6.20 11.23 -23.00
N VAL A 211 -5.37 10.30 -22.49
CA VAL A 211 -4.53 10.54 -21.31
C VAL A 211 -3.47 11.60 -21.63
N ARG A 212 -2.79 11.48 -22.79
CA ARG A 212 -1.81 12.50 -23.22
C ARG A 212 -2.42 13.89 -23.37
N ALA A 213 -3.55 13.99 -24.07
CA ALA A 213 -4.24 15.26 -24.30
C ALA A 213 -4.74 15.88 -22.99
N ARG A 214 -5.22 15.05 -22.05
CA ARG A 214 -5.63 15.51 -20.72
C ARG A 214 -4.46 16.02 -19.89
N LEU A 215 -3.35 15.30 -19.85
CA LEU A 215 -2.13 15.76 -19.17
C LEU A 215 -1.59 17.06 -19.78
N ALA A 216 -1.66 17.20 -21.10
CA ALA A 216 -1.26 18.43 -21.80
C ALA A 216 -2.18 19.61 -21.45
N ALA A 217 -3.50 19.40 -21.40
CA ALA A 217 -4.47 20.42 -20.98
C ALA A 217 -4.29 20.86 -19.52
N TRP A 218 -3.61 20.05 -18.70
CA TRP A 218 -3.31 20.34 -17.31
C TRP A 218 -1.97 21.05 -17.08
N GLY A 219 -1.30 21.50 -18.16
CA GLY A 219 -0.07 22.28 -18.06
C GLY A 219 1.20 21.45 -17.90
N GLY A 220 1.24 20.23 -18.44
CA GLY A 220 2.44 19.39 -18.49
C GLY A 220 3.55 19.95 -19.39
N GLY A 221 4.14 21.08 -19.00
CA GLY A 221 5.56 21.32 -19.23
C GLY A 221 6.36 20.40 -18.31
N ASP A 222 7.56 19.99 -18.75
CA ASP A 222 8.46 19.05 -18.08
C ASP A 222 8.29 18.96 -16.56
N TRP A 223 7.73 17.83 -16.11
CA TRP A 223 7.73 17.42 -14.69
C TRP A 223 9.10 16.86 -14.30
N ASN A 224 10.18 17.52 -14.72
CA ASN A 224 11.43 17.43 -14.01
C ASN A 224 11.26 18.33 -12.80
N LEU A 225 11.12 17.74 -11.63
CA LEU A 225 11.47 18.42 -10.38
C LEU A 225 12.95 18.81 -10.50
N VAL A 226 13.22 19.95 -11.11
CA VAL A 226 14.42 20.70 -10.79
C VAL A 226 14.15 21.15 -9.37
N HIS A 227 14.78 20.48 -8.41
CA HIS A 227 15.03 21.10 -7.11
C HIS A 227 15.62 22.48 -7.42
N GLU A 228 14.93 23.55 -7.07
CA GLU A 228 15.56 24.87 -7.12
C GLU A 228 16.80 24.78 -6.21
N PRO A 229 18.01 25.04 -6.73
CA PRO A 229 19.20 25.01 -5.90
C PRO A 229 19.11 26.19 -4.94
N GLY A 230 18.63 25.96 -3.72
CA GLY A 230 18.45 27.02 -2.73
C GLY A 230 17.57 26.69 -1.52
N GLU A 231 16.72 25.67 -1.55
CA GLU A 231 16.06 25.20 -0.32
C GLU A 231 17.00 24.26 0.46
N GLU A 232 18.01 24.88 1.07
CA GLU A 232 18.71 24.28 2.21
C GLU A 232 17.67 24.02 3.29
N SER A 233 17.37 22.75 3.53
CA SER A 233 16.74 22.29 4.75
C SER A 233 17.46 22.93 5.93
N GLU A 234 16.75 23.76 6.71
CA GLU A 234 17.20 24.19 8.03
C GLU A 234 17.58 22.94 8.81
N ALA A 235 18.89 22.69 8.89
CA ALA A 235 19.45 21.79 9.86
C ALA A 235 19.16 22.44 11.21
N VAL A 236 18.15 21.92 11.91
CA VAL A 236 18.02 22.13 13.34
C VAL A 236 19.27 21.53 13.96
N ALA A 237 20.27 22.38 14.22
CA ALA A 237 21.41 22.04 15.03
C ALA A 237 20.87 21.73 16.43
N LEU A 238 20.87 20.46 16.80
CA LEU A 238 20.74 20.08 18.20
C LEU A 238 22.02 20.54 18.89
N ASP A 239 21.89 21.62 19.65
CA ASP A 239 22.96 22.17 20.46
C ASP A 239 23.33 21.15 21.53
N ALA A 240 24.52 20.57 21.40
CA ALA A 240 25.09 19.65 22.35
C ALA A 240 25.87 20.45 23.40
N SER A 241 25.16 21.22 24.22
CA SER A 241 25.72 21.81 25.43
C SER A 241 24.62 21.99 26.48
N ASP A 242 24.26 20.89 27.14
CA ASP A 242 23.90 20.97 28.56
C ASP A 242 24.15 19.59 29.19
N ALA A 243 25.44 19.34 29.42
CA ALA A 243 25.92 18.32 30.33
C ALA A 243 26.75 19.02 31.41
N SER A 244 26.16 19.17 32.59
CA SER A 244 26.82 19.29 33.89
C SER A 244 25.79 18.78 34.90
N GLU A 245 25.95 17.58 35.44
CA GLU A 245 26.74 17.26 36.64
C GLU A 245 26.21 18.02 37.88
N ASP A 246 25.66 17.23 38.82
CA ASP A 246 25.70 17.31 40.29
C ASP A 246 24.81 16.13 40.79
N GLU A 247 25.38 15.00 41.22
CA GLU A 247 25.73 14.65 42.63
C GLU A 247 24.56 14.85 43.61
N GLU A 248 24.24 14.00 44.58
CA GLU A 248 24.54 12.64 45.04
C GLU A 248 23.53 12.41 46.21
N ASP A 249 23.36 11.15 46.65
CA ASP A 249 22.91 10.74 48.00
C ASP A 249 21.43 11.01 48.41
N ASP A 250 20.70 10.14 49.11
CA ASP A 250 21.08 8.98 49.91
C ASP A 250 19.81 8.19 50.35
N LEU A 251 20.03 6.96 50.85
CA LEU A 251 19.25 6.27 51.90
C LEU A 251 17.78 5.87 51.63
N PHE A 252 17.54 4.57 51.42
CA PHE A 252 17.25 3.64 52.53
C PHE A 252 17.17 2.19 52.01
N ALA A 253 18.07 1.37 52.56
CA ALA A 253 18.00 -0.09 52.51
C ALA A 253 16.92 -0.63 53.45
N HIS A 254 16.35 -1.77 53.09
CA HIS A 254 16.26 -3.02 53.88
C HIS A 254 15.33 -3.97 53.09
N GLU A 255 15.90 -5.03 52.49
CA GLU A 255 15.86 -6.42 52.99
C GLU A 255 14.46 -7.05 52.85
N ALA A 256 14.26 -8.29 52.43
CA ALA A 256 15.08 -9.38 51.93
C ALA A 256 14.08 -10.48 51.51
N GLU A 257 14.61 -11.56 50.93
CA GLU A 257 14.00 -12.91 50.80
C GLU A 257 12.99 -13.08 49.67
N GLU A 258 12.96 -14.16 48.89
CA GLU A 258 13.90 -15.24 48.55
C GLU A 258 13.24 -15.91 47.31
N ASP A 259 14.06 -16.29 46.35
CA ASP A 259 13.76 -17.19 45.21
C ASP A 259 13.58 -18.64 45.73
N PRO A 260 13.32 -19.71 44.94
CA PRO A 260 12.86 -19.81 43.54
C PRO A 260 11.86 -20.97 43.28
N ASP A 261 11.52 -21.13 42.00
CA ASP A 261 11.43 -22.40 41.27
C ASP A 261 10.16 -23.27 41.21
N ASP A 262 9.76 -23.45 39.95
CA ASP A 262 9.55 -24.73 39.26
C ASP A 262 8.13 -25.22 38.90
N ALA A 263 8.03 -25.48 37.59
CA ALA A 263 7.27 -26.52 36.91
C ALA A 263 5.82 -26.85 37.35
N ALA A 264 4.85 -26.38 36.56
CA ALA A 264 3.56 -27.04 36.40
C ALA A 264 3.39 -27.58 34.97
N HIS A 265 3.71 -28.86 34.82
CA HIS A 265 3.40 -29.69 33.64
C HIS A 265 1.93 -30.16 33.64
N ARG A 266 1.30 -30.07 32.46
CA ARG A 266 0.27 -30.94 31.84
C ARG A 266 -0.34 -32.09 32.67
N GLN A 267 -1.68 -32.15 32.70
CA GLN A 267 -2.53 -33.36 32.54
C GLN A 267 -3.82 -32.95 31.81
N VAL A 268 -4.02 -33.28 30.52
CA VAL A 268 -4.65 -34.49 29.96
C VAL A 268 -6.03 -34.80 30.57
N SER A 269 -7.10 -34.33 29.91
CA SER A 269 -8.49 -34.71 30.18
C SER A 269 -8.91 -35.91 29.33
N GLU A 270 -9.34 -36.97 30.00
CA GLU A 270 -9.87 -38.22 29.43
C GLU A 270 -11.30 -38.07 28.88
N ILE A 271 -11.61 -38.96 27.93
CA ILE A 271 -12.88 -39.18 27.24
C ILE A 271 -13.83 -39.99 28.14
N PRO A 272 -15.14 -39.68 28.23
CA PRO A 272 -16.10 -40.61 28.82
C PRO A 272 -16.70 -41.56 27.77
N LYS A 273 -16.66 -42.87 28.06
CA LYS A 273 -17.49 -43.91 27.44
C LYS A 273 -18.85 -43.99 28.16
N ALA A 274 -19.92 -44.08 27.38
CA ALA A 274 -21.29 -44.29 27.85
C ALA A 274 -21.55 -45.76 28.27
N PRO A 275 -22.55 -46.01 29.13
CA PRO A 275 -23.37 -47.22 29.09
C PRO A 275 -24.52 -47.12 28.07
#